data_AF-A0A6M1MSE2-F1
#
_entry.id   AF-A0A6M1MSE2-F1
#
_cell.length_a   1.000
_cell.length_b   1.000
_cell.length_c   1.000
_cell.angle_alpha   90.00
_cell.angle_beta   90.00
_cell.angle_gamma   90.00
#
_symmetry.space_group_name_H-M   'P 1'
#
loop_
_entity.id
_entity.type
_entity.pdbx_description
1 polymer ?
#
loop_
_entity_poly.entity_id
_entity_poly.type
_entity_poly.pdbx_seq_one_letter_code
_entity_poly.pdbx_strand_id
1 'polypeptide(L)'
;MAQEIQLDPSRLSALAAIARRSRATLTGISDGLHDLRDKRRDLARQRDLILAAGSASGPAAQAEAAERAAALAAQMTDLAADVTVREIEQAEASETYAAAKANLRAAIAHAELVGLTMPSGIEEVLP
;
A
#
# COMPACT_ATOMS: atom_id res chain seq x y z
N MET A 1 25.54 -8.11 -28.23
CA MET A 1 25.33 -6.75 -28.80
C MET A 1 24.28 -6.07 -27.96
N ALA A 2 24.66 -5.13 -27.10
CA ALA A 2 23.68 -4.34 -26.37
C ALA A 2 22.97 -3.45 -27.40
N GLN A 3 21.65 -3.59 -27.54
CA GLN A 3 20.87 -2.58 -28.24
C GLN A 3 21.11 -1.26 -27.52
N GLU A 4 21.74 -0.31 -28.19
CA GLU A 4 21.89 1.05 -27.70
C GLU A 4 20.47 1.61 -27.61
N ILE A 5 19.93 1.64 -26.39
CA ILE A 5 18.57 2.12 -26.12
C ILE A 5 18.61 3.63 -26.35
N GLN A 6 18.35 4.07 -27.59
CA GLN A 6 18.22 5.48 -27.90
C GLN A 6 17.05 6.05 -27.11
N LEU A 7 17.31 7.08 -26.31
CA LEU A 7 16.29 7.78 -25.56
C LEU A 7 15.58 8.74 -26.52
N ASP A 8 14.25 8.68 -26.56
CA ASP A 8 13.42 9.57 -27.37
C ASP A 8 12.25 10.13 -26.51
N PRO A 9 11.57 11.20 -26.95
CA PRO A 9 10.47 11.81 -26.20
C PRO A 9 9.31 10.86 -25.89
N SER A 10 9.05 9.85 -26.75
CA SER A 10 8.00 8.86 -26.53
C SER A 10 8.37 7.89 -25.39
N ARG A 11 9.64 7.49 -25.32
CA ARG A 11 10.18 6.64 -24.23
C ARG A 11 10.17 7.37 -22.90
N LEU A 12 10.53 8.65 -22.89
CA LEU A 12 10.40 9.51 -21.71
C LEU A 12 8.96 9.57 -21.19
N SER A 13 8.00 9.74 -22.11
CA SER A 13 6.57 9.74 -21.79
C SER A 13 6.11 8.38 -21.24
N ALA A 14 6.61 7.28 -21.80
CA ALA A 14 6.31 5.93 -21.33
C ALA A 14 6.86 5.69 -19.91
N LEU A 15 8.10 6.09 -19.62
CA LEU A 15 8.69 6.01 -18.28
C LEU A 15 7.89 6.82 -17.26
N ALA A 16 7.44 8.02 -17.64
CA ALA A 16 6.58 8.86 -16.80
C ALA A 16 5.22 8.17 -16.53
N ALA A 17 4.62 7.53 -17.53
CA ALA A 17 3.38 6.77 -17.36
C ALA A 17 3.56 5.56 -16.43
N ILE A 18 4.70 4.86 -16.53
CA ILE A 18 5.04 3.74 -15.63
C ILE A 18 5.15 4.24 -14.19
N ALA A 19 5.93 5.31 -13.94
CA ALA A 19 6.10 5.86 -12.60
C ALA A 19 4.77 6.34 -11.98
N ARG A 20 3.88 6.99 -12.76
CA ARG A 20 2.53 7.37 -12.32
C ARG A 20 1.68 6.14 -11.95
N ARG A 21 1.71 5.09 -12.78
CA ARG A 21 0.97 3.86 -12.53
C ARG A 21 1.47 3.16 -11.26
N SER A 22 2.78 3.04 -11.10
CA SER A 22 3.39 2.46 -9.89
C SER A 22 3.00 3.24 -8.63
N ARG A 23 2.97 4.59 -8.70
CA ARG A 23 2.50 5.43 -7.59
C ARG A 23 1.02 5.17 -7.26
N ALA A 24 0.17 5.07 -8.28
CA ALA A 24 -1.26 4.78 -8.08
C ALA A 24 -1.47 3.40 -7.42
N THR A 25 -0.74 2.38 -7.86
CA THR A 25 -0.75 1.05 -7.24
C THR A 25 -0.33 1.11 -5.78
N LEU A 26 0.80 1.77 -5.47
CA LEU A 26 1.28 1.94 -4.10
C LEU A 26 0.24 2.65 -3.21
N THR A 27 -0.42 3.68 -3.74
CA THR A 27 -1.46 4.42 -3.00
C THR A 27 -2.65 3.51 -2.70
N GLY A 28 -3.16 2.78 -3.70
CA GLY A 28 -4.28 1.86 -3.49
C GLY A 28 -3.99 0.74 -2.50
N ILE A 29 -2.76 0.20 -2.49
CA ILE A 29 -2.32 -0.77 -1.49
C ILE A 29 -2.26 -0.14 -0.10
N SER A 30 -1.74 1.09 0.00
CA SER A 30 -1.62 1.81 1.27
C SER A 30 -2.99 2.12 1.89
N ASP A 31 -3.96 2.54 1.07
CA ASP A 31 -5.34 2.78 1.48
C ASP A 31 -6.00 1.47 1.96
N GLY A 32 -5.84 0.38 1.20
CA GLY A 32 -6.35 -0.93 1.62
C GLY A 32 -5.72 -1.44 2.93
N LEU A 33 -4.43 -1.20 3.15
CA LEU A 33 -3.76 -1.53 4.41
C LEU A 33 -4.29 -0.70 5.59
N HIS A 34 -4.60 0.58 5.35
CA HIS A 34 -5.24 1.43 6.35
C HIS A 34 -6.61 0.87 6.76
N ASP A 35 -7.45 0.52 5.79
CA ASP A 35 -8.77 -0.06 6.03
C ASP A 35 -8.72 -1.37 6.84
N LEU A 36 -7.74 -2.25 6.56
CA LEU A 36 -7.57 -3.49 7.32
C LEU A 36 -7.15 -3.22 8.76
N ARG A 37 -6.23 -2.28 8.98
CA ARG A 37 -5.81 -1.87 10.33
C ARG A 37 -6.99 -1.27 11.10
N ASP A 38 -7.85 -0.51 10.44
CA ASP A 38 -9.05 0.09 11.03
C ASP A 38 -10.07 -0.96 11.43
N LYS A 39 -10.38 -1.91 10.53
CA LYS A 39 -11.21 -3.07 10.84
C LYS A 39 -10.69 -3.84 12.05
N ARG A 40 -9.37 -4.03 12.16
CA ARG A 40 -8.76 -4.70 13.32
C ARG A 40 -8.97 -3.93 14.61
N ARG A 41 -8.85 -2.59 14.57
CA ARG A 41 -9.13 -1.72 15.72
C ARG A 41 -10.61 -1.79 16.11
N ASP A 42 -11.51 -1.87 15.14
CA ASP A 42 -12.95 -1.98 15.39
C ASP A 42 -13.32 -3.30 16.04
N LEU A 43 -12.78 -4.41 15.55
CA LEU A 43 -12.98 -5.73 16.16
C LEU A 43 -12.47 -5.77 17.61
N ALA A 44 -11.31 -5.16 17.88
CA ALA A 44 -10.78 -5.04 19.23
C ALA A 44 -11.74 -4.26 20.15
N ARG A 45 -12.26 -3.13 19.67
CA ARG A 45 -13.25 -2.33 20.40
C ARG A 45 -14.53 -3.11 20.68
N GLN A 46 -15.05 -3.85 19.69
CA GLN A 46 -16.24 -4.68 19.86
C GLN A 46 -16.04 -5.79 20.89
N ARG A 47 -14.90 -6.47 20.84
CA ARG A 47 -14.52 -7.49 21.82
C ARG A 47 -14.53 -6.94 23.23
N ASP A 48 -13.90 -5.78 23.44
CA ASP A 48 -13.79 -5.16 24.76
C ASP A 48 -15.17 -4.73 25.31
N LEU A 49 -16.04 -4.21 24.45
CA LEU A 49 -17.42 -3.88 24.81
C LEU A 49 -18.24 -5.11 25.22
N ILE A 50 -18.10 -6.22 24.49
CA ILE A 50 -18.77 -7.49 24.81
C ILE A 50 -18.32 -8.02 26.16
N LEU A 51 -17.00 -8.04 26.41
CA LEU A 51 -16.44 -8.48 27.69
C LEU A 51 -16.90 -7.61 28.87
N ALA A 52 -16.95 -6.29 28.67
CA ALA A 52 -17.45 -5.36 29.68
C ALA A 52 -18.94 -5.60 29.98
N ALA A 53 -19.77 -5.75 28.95
CA ALA A 53 -21.21 -6.01 29.11
C ALA A 53 -21.49 -7.35 29.79
N GLY A 54 -20.77 -8.41 29.44
CA GLY A 54 -20.87 -9.72 30.08
C GLY A 54 -20.48 -9.68 31.56
N SER A 55 -19.40 -8.96 31.89
CA SER A 55 -18.93 -8.82 33.28
C SER A 55 -19.93 -8.10 34.18
N ALA A 56 -20.68 -7.12 33.64
CA ALA A 56 -21.72 -6.39 34.37
C ALA A 56 -23.00 -7.21 34.59
N SER A 57 -23.20 -8.28 33.82
CA SER A 57 -24.48 -9.03 33.74
C SER A 57 -24.46 -10.37 34.49
N GLY A 58 -23.37 -10.69 35.19
CA GLY A 58 -23.23 -11.88 36.01
C GLY A 58 -22.57 -13.09 35.31
N PRO A 59 -22.34 -14.21 36.02
CA PRO A 59 -21.44 -15.27 35.57
C PRO A 59 -21.86 -15.99 34.28
N ALA A 60 -23.15 -16.21 34.08
CA ALA A 60 -23.66 -16.88 32.88
C ALA A 60 -23.46 -16.00 31.63
N ALA A 61 -23.77 -14.70 31.73
CA ALA A 61 -23.54 -13.73 30.65
C ALA A 61 -22.05 -13.50 30.40
N GLN A 62 -21.21 -13.59 31.43
CA GLN A 62 -19.76 -13.51 31.28
C GLN A 62 -19.19 -14.68 30.46
N ALA A 63 -19.71 -15.91 30.66
CA ALA A 63 -19.30 -17.07 29.86
C ALA A 63 -19.68 -16.92 28.38
N GLU A 64 -20.91 -16.47 28.09
CA GLU A 64 -21.36 -16.20 26.72
C GLU A 64 -20.55 -15.07 26.05
N ALA A 65 -20.26 -14.00 26.81
CA ALA A 65 -19.41 -12.92 26.33
C ALA A 65 -17.97 -13.38 26.03
N ALA A 66 -17.42 -14.29 26.84
CA ALA A 66 -16.09 -14.86 26.60
C ALA A 66 -16.04 -15.69 25.31
N GLU A 67 -17.07 -16.48 25.02
CA GLU A 67 -17.17 -17.24 23.76
C GLU A 67 -17.22 -16.31 22.54
N ARG A 68 -18.07 -15.27 22.59
CA ARG A 68 -18.16 -14.26 21.52
C ARG A 68 -16.86 -13.48 21.35
N ALA A 69 -16.20 -13.12 22.46
CA ALA A 69 -14.91 -12.43 22.43
C ALA A 69 -13.80 -13.32 21.83
N ALA A 70 -13.83 -14.64 22.08
CA ALA A 70 -12.92 -15.59 21.46
C ALA A 70 -13.12 -15.68 19.93
N ALA A 71 -14.37 -15.68 19.47
CA ALA A 71 -14.67 -15.65 18.04
C ALA A 71 -14.14 -14.37 17.35
N LEU A 72 -14.28 -13.20 18.00
CA LEU A 72 -13.70 -11.95 17.50
C LEU A 72 -12.17 -11.97 17.51
N ALA A 73 -11.55 -12.56 18.54
CA ALA A 73 -10.10 -12.71 18.60
C ALA A 73 -9.55 -13.61 17.47
N ALA A 74 -10.28 -14.66 17.09
CA ALA A 74 -9.94 -15.49 15.94
C ALA A 74 -9.98 -14.67 14.63
N GLN A 75 -11.05 -13.91 14.39
CA GLN A 75 -11.16 -13.02 13.23
C GLN A 75 -10.06 -11.96 13.18
N MET A 76 -9.66 -11.41 14.33
CA MET A 76 -8.54 -10.47 14.42
C MET A 76 -7.20 -11.12 14.05
N THR A 77 -7.03 -12.41 14.32
CA THR A 77 -5.82 -13.17 14.00
C THR A 77 -5.73 -13.41 12.49
N ASP A 78 -6.83 -13.82 11.86
CA ASP A 78 -6.90 -13.94 10.40
C ASP A 78 -6.62 -12.60 9.71
N LEU A 79 -7.23 -11.52 10.21
CA LEU A 79 -7.00 -10.17 9.70
C LEU A 79 -5.55 -9.70 9.91
N ALA A 80 -4.86 -10.15 10.96
CA ALA A 80 -3.45 -9.82 11.16
C ALA A 80 -2.54 -10.49 10.11
N ALA A 81 -2.89 -11.70 9.67
CA ALA A 81 -2.21 -12.36 8.55
C ALA A 81 -2.41 -11.56 7.25
N ASP A 82 -3.64 -11.13 6.96
CA ASP A 82 -3.95 -10.30 5.78
C ASP A 82 -3.19 -8.96 5.80
N VAL A 83 -3.12 -8.30 6.96
CA VAL A 83 -2.34 -7.07 7.16
C VAL A 83 -0.85 -7.32 6.84
N THR A 84 -0.30 -8.44 7.32
CA THR A 84 1.11 -8.80 7.07
C THR A 84 1.36 -9.02 5.58
N VAL A 85 0.47 -9.72 4.88
CA VAL A 85 0.56 -9.93 3.43
C VAL A 85 0.53 -8.59 2.69
N ARG A 86 -0.40 -7.69 3.06
CA ARG A 86 -0.50 -6.36 2.45
C ARG A 86 0.69 -5.44 2.75
N GLU A 87 1.33 -5.59 3.91
CA GLU A 87 2.57 -4.88 4.24
C GLU A 87 3.73 -5.31 3.33
N ILE A 88 3.83 -6.61 3.02
CA ILE A 88 4.82 -7.13 2.06
C ILE A 88 4.53 -6.57 0.66
N GLU A 89 3.29 -6.64 0.19
CA GLU A 89 2.89 -6.07 -1.10
C GLU A 89 3.16 -4.56 -1.17
N GLN A 90 2.97 -3.83 -0.07
CA GLN A 90 3.27 -2.40 0.02
C GLN A 90 4.78 -2.14 -0.13
N ALA A 91 5.62 -2.95 0.53
CA ALA A 91 7.07 -2.83 0.41
C ALA A 91 7.53 -3.09 -1.03
N GLU A 92 7.05 -4.15 -1.67
CA GLU A 92 7.36 -4.48 -3.07
C GLU A 92 6.89 -3.38 -4.04
N ALA A 93 5.68 -2.85 -3.83
CA ALA A 93 5.15 -1.75 -4.64
C ALA A 93 5.94 -0.44 -4.43
N SER A 94 6.42 -0.20 -3.21
CA SER A 94 7.27 0.94 -2.88
C SER A 94 8.63 0.85 -3.58
N GLU A 95 9.26 -0.33 -3.57
CA GLU A 95 10.50 -0.58 -4.32
C GLU A 95 10.31 -0.40 -5.83
N THR A 96 9.21 -0.94 -6.37
CA THR A 96 8.85 -0.79 -7.79
C THR A 96 8.68 0.68 -8.17
N TYR A 97 7.98 1.47 -7.34
CA TYR A 97 7.82 2.90 -7.57
C TYR A 97 9.14 3.65 -7.47
N ALA A 98 9.99 3.32 -6.47
CA ALA A 98 11.31 3.92 -6.31
C ALA A 98 12.21 3.66 -7.54
N ALA A 99 12.22 2.43 -8.05
CA ALA A 99 12.96 2.07 -9.26
C ALA A 99 12.43 2.80 -10.50
N ALA A 100 11.10 2.86 -10.69
CA ALA A 100 10.50 3.59 -11.81
C ALA A 100 10.82 5.10 -11.75
N LYS A 101 10.78 5.70 -10.56
CA LYS A 101 11.14 7.10 -10.32
C LYS A 101 12.63 7.35 -10.59
N ALA A 102 13.52 6.47 -10.13
CA ALA A 102 14.96 6.58 -10.38
C ALA A 102 15.30 6.48 -11.87
N ASN A 103 14.69 5.52 -12.58
CA ASN A 103 14.87 5.36 -14.03
C ASN A 103 14.38 6.58 -14.80
N LEU A 104 13.24 7.15 -14.42
CA LEU A 104 12.72 8.38 -15.03
C LEU A 104 13.68 9.56 -14.79
N ARG A 105 14.19 9.74 -13.56
CA ARG A 105 15.17 10.80 -13.24
C ARG A 105 16.45 10.67 -14.07
N ALA A 106 17.00 9.46 -14.17
CA ALA A 106 18.19 9.21 -14.96
C ALA A 106 17.96 9.50 -16.45
N ALA A 107 16.80 9.11 -16.97
CA ALA A 107 16.43 9.39 -18.36
C ALA A 107 16.27 10.89 -18.64
N ILE A 108 15.64 11.64 -17.73
CA ILE A 108 15.51 13.10 -17.84
C ILE A 108 16.88 13.78 -17.84
N ALA A 109 17.75 13.43 -16.88
CA ALA A 109 19.10 13.97 -16.81
C ALA A 109 19.91 13.67 -18.08
N HIS A 110 19.76 12.47 -18.64
CA HIS A 110 20.38 12.14 -19.92
C HIS A 110 19.82 12.98 -21.08
N ALA A 111 18.49 13.12 -21.15
CA ALA A 111 17.81 13.92 -22.17
C ALA A 111 18.25 15.39 -22.16
N GLU A 112 18.40 15.99 -20.98
CA GLU A 112 18.92 17.35 -20.80
C GLU A 112 20.36 17.47 -21.32
N LEU A 113 21.22 16.50 -20.99
CA LEU A 113 22.63 16.49 -21.43
C LEU A 113 22.77 16.41 -22.96
N VAL A 114 21.89 15.65 -23.63
CA VAL A 114 21.94 15.48 -25.09
C VAL A 114 21.05 16.48 -25.85
N GLY A 115 20.40 17.41 -25.16
CA GLY A 115 19.54 18.45 -25.77
C GLY A 115 18.24 17.91 -26.39
N LEU A 116 17.70 16.82 -25.85
CA LEU A 116 16.43 16.25 -26.31
C LEU A 116 15.25 17.10 -25.84
N THR A 117 14.23 17.24 -26.70
CA THR A 117 12.98 17.91 -26.35
C THR A 117 12.26 17.14 -25.24
N MET A 118 11.94 17.84 -24.15
CA MET A 118 11.21 17.28 -23.01
C MET A 118 9.69 17.27 -23.25
N PRO A 119 9.02 16.11 -23.15
CA PRO A 119 7.57 16.04 -23.12
C PRO A 119 6.96 16.83 -21.95
N SER A 120 5.82 17.48 -22.19
CA SER A 120 5.09 18.26 -21.18
C SER A 120 4.66 17.40 -19.98
N GLY A 121 4.77 17.95 -18.76
CA GLY A 121 4.26 17.31 -17.53
C GLY A 121 5.09 16.13 -17.01
N ILE A 122 6.30 15.91 -17.54
CA ILE A 122 7.22 14.89 -17.04
C ILE A 122 7.76 15.23 -15.64
N GLU A 123 8.03 16.51 -15.38
CA GLU A 123 8.57 16.98 -14.10
C GLU A 123 7.57 16.79 -12.95
N GLU A 124 6.26 16.84 -13.23
CA GLU A 124 5.19 16.60 -12.25
C GLU A 124 5.19 15.18 -11.67
N VAL A 125 5.92 14.26 -12.30
CA VAL A 125 6.05 12.85 -11.85
C VAL A 125 7.16 12.68 -10.82
N LEU A 126 8.04 13.69 -10.66
CA LEU A 126 9.21 13.63 -9.79
C LEU A 126 9.11 14.14 -8.34
N PRO A 127 7.99 14.68 -7.80
CA PRO A 127 7.96 15.21 -6.44
C PRO A 127 8.34 14.11 -5.43
#